data_AF-A0A0N4X6E3-F1
#
_entry.id   AF-A0A0N4X6E3-F1
#
_cell.length_a   1.000
_cell.length_b   1.000
_cell.length_c   1.000
_cell.angle_alpha   90.00
_cell.angle_beta   90.00
_cell.angle_gamma   90.00
#
_symmetry.space_group_name_H-M   'P 1'
#
loop_
_entity.id
_entity.type
_entity.pdbx_description
1 polymer ?
#
loop_
_entity_poly.entity_id
_entity_poly.type
_entity_poly.pdbx_seq_one_letter_code
_entity_poly.pdbx_strand_id
1 'polypeptide(L)'
;LMDSLFRDLLLRKPQAADEYIAYLKTTRDYDELTTTLFALGRNADAAMVEFSAAIRNQVSEQKVQALKKCVRSGFSDPLLAADANVVSDYISLLERQMPINSADDQSKSTIFTTFPKNASLVGKSVIATYYYCCLYHYDEPLYSLSSPSCIQTMFRLTDKESVWINVSALAKQSRWPDIERVLQPKSLLGAIQSRATLNSPKLFCPFSWQNLFHILYFNSTAPPKDLSCRILRAVSDSDQRLKLAEKYDVCEIVIECLVAQRDRTRLSAYASKLTPHTPDAYKALAALNSTGTKWKN
;
A
#
# COMPACT_ATOMS: atom_id res chain seq x y z
N LEU A 1 45.98 29.37 -8.65
CA LEU A 1 45.46 30.02 -9.88
C LEU A 1 44.33 30.96 -9.48
N MET A 2 44.03 32.02 -10.22
CA MET A 2 42.73 32.68 -10.04
C MET A 2 41.62 31.65 -10.38
N ASP A 3 40.63 31.49 -9.52
CA ASP A 3 39.57 30.47 -9.67
C ASP A 3 38.85 30.54 -11.03
N SER A 4 38.72 31.75 -11.59
CA SER A 4 38.16 31.97 -12.93
C SER A 4 39.00 31.35 -14.05
N LEU A 5 40.33 31.42 -13.96
CA LEU A 5 41.24 30.85 -14.96
C LEU A 5 41.24 29.32 -14.90
N PHE A 6 41.18 28.76 -13.69
CA PHE A 6 41.09 27.32 -13.52
C PHE A 6 39.77 26.77 -14.09
N ARG A 7 38.64 27.44 -13.83
CA ARG A 7 37.33 27.06 -14.40
C ARG A 7 37.30 27.15 -15.93
N ASP A 8 37.86 28.22 -16.51
CA ASP A 8 37.96 28.36 -17.97
C ASP A 8 38.84 27.25 -18.60
N LEU A 9 39.91 26.83 -17.92
CA LEU A 9 40.70 25.68 -18.36
C LEU A 9 39.90 24.38 -18.35
N LEU A 10 39.13 24.11 -17.29
CA LEU A 10 38.30 22.90 -17.19
C LEU A 10 37.22 22.88 -18.28
N LEU A 11 36.57 24.02 -18.55
CA LEU A 11 35.57 24.13 -19.63
C LEU A 11 36.14 23.80 -21.01
N ARG A 12 37.41 24.13 -21.26
CA ARG A 12 38.09 23.87 -22.54
C ARG A 12 38.72 22.49 -22.63
N LYS A 13 38.87 21.77 -21.50
CA LYS A 13 39.61 20.50 -21.41
C LYS A 13 38.74 19.45 -20.70
N PRO A 14 37.77 18.82 -21.40
CA PRO A 14 36.80 17.91 -20.78
C PRO A 14 37.46 16.73 -20.04
N GLN A 15 38.53 16.14 -20.60
CA GLN A 15 39.26 15.06 -19.92
C GLN A 15 39.85 15.48 -18.57
N ALA A 16 40.39 16.70 -18.48
CA ALA A 16 40.92 17.24 -17.22
C ALA A 16 39.79 17.55 -16.22
N ALA A 17 38.64 18.00 -16.71
CA ALA A 17 37.45 18.21 -15.89
C ALA A 17 36.94 16.89 -15.28
N ASP A 18 36.90 15.81 -16.06
CA ASP A 18 36.48 14.50 -15.57
C ASP A 18 37.46 13.92 -14.53
N GLU A 19 38.77 14.05 -14.76
CA GLU A 19 39.79 13.64 -13.77
C GLU A 19 39.68 14.46 -12.47
N TYR A 20 39.45 15.78 -12.57
CA TYR A 20 39.27 16.62 -11.39
C TYR A 20 37.98 16.27 -10.62
N ILE A 21 36.88 16.02 -11.32
CA ILE A 21 35.63 15.53 -10.71
C ILE A 21 35.85 14.18 -10.02
N ALA A 22 36.58 13.26 -10.64
CA ALA A 22 36.89 11.95 -10.06
C ALA A 22 37.76 12.09 -8.80
N TYR A 23 38.75 12.99 -8.84
CA TYR A 23 39.57 13.34 -7.68
C TYR A 23 38.72 13.87 -6.53
N LEU A 24 37.85 14.87 -6.76
CA LEU A 24 36.98 15.45 -5.72
C LEU A 24 36.00 14.43 -5.13
N LYS A 25 35.46 13.52 -5.95
CA LYS A 25 34.64 12.40 -5.48
C LYS A 25 35.43 11.47 -4.56
N THR A 26 36.69 11.20 -4.89
CA THR A 26 37.57 10.29 -4.14
C THR A 26 37.99 10.91 -2.81
N THR A 27 38.33 12.20 -2.80
CA THR A 27 38.70 12.94 -1.59
C THR A 27 37.51 13.39 -0.75
N ARG A 28 36.29 13.22 -1.27
CA ARG A 28 35.01 13.60 -0.65
C ARG A 28 34.87 15.10 -0.41
N ASP A 29 35.51 15.91 -1.24
CA ASP A 29 35.34 17.36 -1.24
C ASP A 29 34.06 17.74 -2.01
N TYR A 30 32.91 17.52 -1.35
CA TYR A 30 31.60 17.66 -1.98
C TYR A 30 31.21 19.11 -2.28
N ASP A 31 31.73 20.07 -1.53
CA ASP A 31 31.44 21.49 -1.73
C ASP A 31 32.12 22.00 -3.01
N GLU A 32 33.40 21.69 -3.18
CA GLU A 32 34.13 22.01 -4.42
C GLU A 32 33.61 21.20 -5.61
N LEU A 33 33.23 19.93 -5.39
CA LEU A 33 32.62 19.08 -6.43
C LEU A 33 31.33 19.71 -6.96
N THR A 34 30.44 20.14 -6.06
CA THR A 34 29.16 20.76 -6.44
C THR A 34 29.40 22.04 -7.23
N THR A 35 30.29 22.89 -6.74
CA THR A 35 30.66 24.16 -7.40
C THR A 35 31.25 23.93 -8.79
N THR A 36 32.12 22.94 -8.91
CA THR A 36 32.75 22.54 -10.19
C THR A 36 31.70 22.02 -11.17
N LEU A 37 30.78 21.16 -10.73
CA LEU A 37 29.74 20.60 -11.59
C LEU A 37 28.79 21.69 -12.12
N PHE A 38 28.36 22.64 -11.28
CA PHE A 38 27.58 23.79 -11.73
C PHE A 38 28.35 24.64 -12.75
N ALA A 39 29.63 24.93 -12.50
CA ALA A 39 30.46 25.74 -13.39
C ALA A 39 30.63 25.08 -14.79
N LEU A 40 30.57 23.75 -14.85
CA LEU A 40 30.65 22.97 -16.08
C LEU A 40 29.28 22.73 -16.75
N GLY A 41 28.19 23.27 -16.19
CA GLY A 41 26.82 23.05 -16.67
C GLY A 41 26.29 21.64 -16.40
N ARG A 42 26.93 20.85 -15.53
CA ARG A 42 26.53 19.50 -15.13
C ARG A 42 25.52 19.56 -13.97
N ASN A 43 24.42 20.28 -14.18
CA ASN A 43 23.45 20.61 -13.13
C ASN A 43 22.84 19.38 -12.47
N ALA A 44 22.53 18.34 -13.25
CA ALA A 44 21.98 17.08 -12.72
C ALA A 44 22.93 16.40 -11.72
N ASP A 45 24.22 16.34 -12.03
CA ASP A 45 25.23 15.76 -11.15
C ASP A 45 25.39 16.61 -9.87
N ALA A 46 25.41 17.93 -10.01
CA ALA A 46 25.50 18.85 -8.88
C ALA A 46 24.29 18.69 -7.93
N ALA A 47 23.08 18.65 -8.49
CA ALA A 47 21.84 18.43 -7.75
C ALA A 47 21.86 17.13 -6.95
N MET A 48 22.38 16.05 -7.54
CA MET A 48 22.47 14.76 -6.87
C MET A 48 23.51 14.75 -5.73
N VAL A 49 24.61 15.50 -5.85
CA VAL A 49 25.57 15.67 -4.75
C VAL A 49 24.93 16.42 -3.58
N GLU A 50 24.25 17.53 -3.85
CA GLU A 50 23.51 18.29 -2.83
C GLU A 50 22.41 17.45 -2.17
N PHE A 51 21.62 16.72 -2.96
CA PHE A 51 20.58 15.83 -2.46
C PHE A 51 21.16 14.75 -1.55
N SER A 52 22.26 14.13 -1.98
CA SER A 52 22.99 13.12 -1.20
C SER A 52 23.49 13.68 0.14
N ALA A 53 23.96 14.92 0.17
CA ALA A 53 24.33 15.60 1.40
C ALA A 53 23.11 15.90 2.28
N ALA A 54 22.01 16.36 1.70
CA ALA A 54 20.78 16.67 2.41
C ALA A 54 20.21 15.44 3.13
N ILE A 55 20.13 14.28 2.47
CA ILE A 55 19.54 13.06 3.05
C ILE A 55 20.38 12.45 4.19
N ARG A 56 21.67 12.78 4.28
CA ARG A 56 22.58 12.31 5.35
C ARG A 56 22.35 13.00 6.70
N ASN A 57 21.61 14.10 6.74
CA ASN A 57 21.24 14.75 7.99
C ASN A 57 20.47 13.79 8.90
N GLN A 58 20.90 13.67 10.16
CA GLN A 58 20.25 12.78 11.13
C GLN A 58 19.04 13.44 11.78
N VAL A 59 19.05 14.77 11.90
CA VAL A 59 17.93 15.55 12.43
C VAL A 59 16.94 15.83 11.29
N SER A 60 15.68 15.42 11.47
CA SER A 60 14.63 15.48 10.44
C SER A 60 14.35 16.91 9.98
N GLU A 61 14.31 17.87 10.90
CA GLU A 61 14.13 19.30 10.61
C GLU A 61 15.26 19.83 9.73
N GLN A 62 16.52 19.50 10.08
CA GLN A 62 17.69 19.92 9.32
C GLN A 62 17.71 19.28 7.93
N LYS A 63 17.31 18.00 7.83
CA LYS A 63 17.13 17.29 6.56
C LYS A 63 16.12 18.01 5.66
N VAL A 64 14.95 18.37 6.20
CA VAL A 64 13.92 19.10 5.45
C VAL A 64 14.46 20.45 4.97
N GLN A 65 15.15 21.22 5.81
CA GLN A 65 15.74 22.50 5.40
C GLN A 65 16.80 22.33 4.32
N ALA A 66 17.66 21.31 4.43
CA ALA A 66 18.68 20.99 3.43
C ALA A 66 18.04 20.57 2.09
N LEU A 67 17.00 19.75 2.12
CA LEU A 67 16.25 19.35 0.91
C LEU A 67 15.57 20.56 0.25
N LYS A 68 14.95 21.45 1.04
CA LYS A 68 14.37 22.72 0.54
C LYS A 68 15.41 23.64 -0.08
N LYS A 69 16.64 23.65 0.44
CA LYS A 69 17.77 24.36 -0.19
C LYS A 69 18.13 23.69 -1.52
N CYS A 70 18.28 22.37 -1.53
CA CYS A 70 18.62 21.59 -2.73
C CYS A 70 17.62 21.80 -3.87
N VAL A 71 16.31 21.85 -3.58
CA VAL A 71 15.28 22.16 -4.60
C VAL A 71 15.48 23.56 -5.21
N ARG A 72 15.83 24.55 -4.39
CA ARG A 72 16.04 25.94 -4.84
C ARG A 72 17.38 26.18 -5.53
N SER A 73 18.34 25.26 -5.40
CA SER A 73 19.70 25.36 -5.96
C SER A 73 19.92 24.25 -6.97
N GLY A 74 20.35 23.06 -6.55
CA GLY A 74 20.52 21.87 -7.39
C GLY A 74 19.44 21.64 -8.43
N PHE A 75 18.17 21.63 -8.02
CA PHE A 75 17.04 21.34 -8.91
C PHE A 75 16.36 22.59 -9.49
N SER A 76 17.06 23.74 -9.53
CA SER A 76 16.54 24.96 -10.14
C SER A 76 16.52 24.93 -11.67
N ASP A 77 17.25 23.99 -12.29
CA ASP A 77 17.25 23.78 -13.73
C ASP A 77 15.87 23.29 -14.22
N PRO A 78 15.22 23.97 -15.18
CA PRO A 78 13.94 23.53 -15.74
C PRO A 78 13.95 22.10 -16.30
N LEU A 79 15.10 21.61 -16.77
CA LEU A 79 15.26 20.24 -17.25
C LEU A 79 15.12 19.19 -16.14
N LEU A 80 15.29 19.60 -14.87
CA LEU A 80 15.16 18.76 -13.68
C LEU A 80 13.83 18.94 -12.96
N ALA A 81 12.83 19.57 -13.59
CA ALA A 81 11.55 19.87 -12.94
C ALA A 81 10.82 18.61 -12.43
N ALA A 82 10.94 17.48 -13.14
CA ALA A 82 10.37 16.21 -12.69
C ALA A 82 11.04 15.71 -11.40
N ASP A 83 12.37 15.74 -11.33
CA ASP A 83 13.14 15.36 -10.15
C ASP A 83 12.88 16.32 -8.98
N ALA A 84 12.79 17.63 -9.25
CA ALA A 84 12.43 18.65 -8.27
C ALA A 84 11.07 18.35 -7.61
N ASN A 85 10.09 17.89 -8.39
CA ASN A 85 8.77 17.49 -7.89
C ASN A 85 8.88 16.25 -6.97
N VAL A 86 9.68 15.25 -7.33
CA VAL A 86 9.91 14.07 -6.48
C VAL A 86 10.54 14.47 -5.13
N VAL A 87 11.53 15.36 -5.14
CA VAL A 87 12.15 15.87 -3.90
C VAL A 87 11.14 16.68 -3.09
N SER A 88 10.29 17.47 -3.74
CA SER A 88 9.23 18.26 -3.09
C SER A 88 8.15 17.38 -2.45
N ASP A 89 7.77 16.28 -3.10
CA ASP A 89 6.87 15.27 -2.53
C ASP A 89 7.51 14.59 -1.31
N TYR A 90 8.81 14.29 -1.37
CA TYR A 90 9.54 13.72 -0.23
C TYR A 90 9.62 14.70 0.95
N ILE A 91 9.90 15.98 0.70
CA ILE A 91 9.84 17.03 1.73
C ILE A 91 8.45 17.07 2.38
N SER A 92 7.40 17.09 1.55
CA SER A 92 6.01 17.14 2.02
C SER A 92 5.64 15.92 2.88
N LEU A 93 6.19 14.74 2.55
CA LEU A 93 6.03 13.53 3.34
C LEU A 93 6.73 13.63 4.70
N LEU A 94 7.97 14.11 4.76
CA LEU A 94 8.69 14.29 6.03
C LEU A 94 7.97 15.28 6.93
N GLU A 95 7.56 16.43 6.39
CA GLU A 95 6.83 17.47 7.12
C GLU A 95 5.48 16.97 7.65
N ARG A 96 4.86 16.00 6.98
CA ARG A 96 3.66 15.32 7.45
C ARG A 96 3.96 14.33 8.57
N GLN A 97 5.00 13.52 8.42
CA GLN A 97 5.35 12.44 9.35
C GLN A 97 5.83 12.96 10.71
N MET A 98 6.57 14.06 10.73
CA MET A 98 7.17 14.61 11.96
C MET A 98 6.15 14.94 13.06
N PRO A 99 5.09 15.74 12.82
CA PRO A 99 4.09 16.03 13.84
C PRO A 99 3.28 14.80 14.25
N ILE A 100 2.97 13.88 13.31
CA ILE A 100 2.28 12.62 13.63
C ILE A 100 3.14 11.77 14.56
N ASN A 101 4.41 11.60 14.23
CA ASN A 101 5.33 10.80 15.03
C ASN A 101 5.48 11.37 16.44
N SER A 102 5.65 12.69 16.56
CA SER A 102 5.77 13.37 17.84
C SER A 102 4.52 13.25 18.70
N ALA A 103 3.33 13.38 18.10
CA ALA A 103 2.06 13.21 18.82
C ALA A 103 1.89 11.77 19.31
N ASP A 104 2.21 10.79 18.47
CA ASP A 104 2.08 9.38 18.79
C ASP A 104 3.10 8.88 19.81
N ASP A 105 4.32 9.41 19.82
CA ASP A 105 5.33 9.09 20.85
C ASP A 105 4.89 9.54 22.25
N GLN A 106 3.99 10.51 22.35
CA GLN A 106 3.42 11.01 23.60
C GLN A 106 2.03 10.42 23.89
N SER A 107 1.47 9.65 22.95
CA SER A 107 0.12 9.13 23.04
C SER A 107 0.04 7.98 24.05
N LYS A 108 -1.06 7.97 24.82
CA LYS A 108 -1.42 6.87 25.73
C LYS A 108 -2.54 6.00 25.16
N SER A 109 -2.80 6.09 23.86
CA SER A 109 -3.86 5.33 23.22
C SER A 109 -3.60 3.82 23.34
N THR A 110 -4.66 3.06 23.64
CA THR A 110 -4.63 1.60 23.79
C THR A 110 -4.27 0.87 22.49
N ILE A 111 -4.36 1.55 21.35
CA ILE A 111 -3.92 0.96 20.08
C ILE A 111 -2.41 0.74 20.05
N PHE A 112 -1.63 1.59 20.72
CA PHE A 112 -0.18 1.44 20.81
C PHE A 112 0.25 0.39 21.85
N THR A 113 -0.62 0.01 22.78
CA THR A 113 -0.37 -1.16 23.64
C THR A 113 -0.68 -2.46 22.90
N THR A 114 -1.74 -2.46 22.09
CA THR A 114 -2.14 -3.62 21.27
C THR A 114 -1.17 -3.83 20.10
N PHE A 115 -0.72 -2.75 19.47
CA PHE A 115 0.22 -2.75 18.34
C PHE A 115 1.39 -1.79 18.61
N PRO A 116 2.40 -2.19 19.39
CA PRO A 116 3.54 -1.34 19.73
C PRO A 116 4.26 -0.76 18.51
N LYS A 117 4.68 0.50 18.63
CA LYS A 117 5.57 1.14 17.65
C LYS A 117 6.97 0.56 17.79
N ASN A 118 7.50 -0.01 16.71
CA ASN A 118 8.84 -0.62 16.70
C ASN A 118 9.91 0.27 16.04
N ALA A 119 9.50 1.39 15.43
CA ALA A 119 10.39 2.34 14.76
C ALA A 119 9.69 3.69 14.59
N SER A 120 10.48 4.74 14.35
CA SER A 120 9.94 6.04 13.94
C SER A 120 9.19 5.95 12.61
N LEU A 121 8.11 6.73 12.51
CA LEU A 121 7.38 6.95 11.25
C LEU A 121 8.18 7.83 10.27
N VAL A 122 9.05 8.70 10.78
CA VAL A 122 9.76 9.67 9.94
C VAL A 122 10.75 8.98 9.02
N GLY A 123 10.73 9.34 7.73
CA GLY A 123 11.56 8.76 6.68
C GLY A 123 11.00 7.45 6.09
N LYS A 124 9.84 6.96 6.54
CA LYS A 124 9.15 5.84 5.89
C LYS A 124 8.59 6.26 4.54
N SER A 125 8.35 5.29 3.65
CA SER A 125 7.70 5.54 2.36
C SER A 125 6.23 5.95 2.53
N VAL A 126 5.64 6.56 1.50
CA VAL A 126 4.21 6.90 1.47
C VAL A 126 3.34 5.70 1.81
N ILE A 127 3.63 4.52 1.22
CA ILE A 127 2.88 3.28 1.45
C ILE A 127 2.96 2.84 2.92
N ALA A 128 4.14 2.92 3.52
CA ALA A 128 4.33 2.56 4.93
C ALA A 128 3.66 3.58 5.87
N THR A 129 3.69 4.88 5.54
CA THR A 129 2.97 5.93 6.27
C THR A 129 1.46 5.76 6.15
N TYR A 130 0.97 5.44 4.96
CA TYR A 130 -0.45 5.17 4.75
C TYR A 130 -0.91 3.95 5.56
N TYR A 131 -0.14 2.86 5.54
CA TYR A 131 -0.41 1.69 6.39
C TYR A 131 -0.43 2.05 7.87
N TYR A 132 0.56 2.84 8.32
CA TYR A 132 0.63 3.33 9.70
C TYR A 132 -0.64 4.12 10.07
N CYS A 133 -1.06 5.05 9.22
CA CYS A 133 -2.30 5.81 9.43
C CYS A 133 -3.54 4.92 9.43
N CYS A 134 -3.64 3.93 8.53
CA CYS A 134 -4.75 2.96 8.55
C CYS A 134 -4.72 2.07 9.81
N LEU A 135 -3.55 1.80 10.37
CA LEU A 135 -3.41 0.94 11.55
C LEU A 135 -3.75 1.71 12.83
N TYR A 136 -3.30 2.95 12.96
CA TYR A 136 -3.35 3.69 14.22
C TYR A 136 -4.41 4.81 14.26
N HIS A 137 -4.81 5.31 13.10
CA HIS A 137 -5.56 6.57 12.93
C HIS A 137 -6.77 6.41 11.99
N TYR A 138 -7.29 5.20 11.85
CA TYR A 138 -8.31 4.89 10.84
C TYR A 138 -9.59 5.72 10.98
N ASP A 139 -10.01 6.00 12.22
CA ASP A 139 -11.25 6.72 12.53
C ASP A 139 -11.03 8.24 12.65
N GLU A 140 -9.82 8.74 12.41
CA GLU A 140 -9.52 10.16 12.47
C GLU A 140 -10.27 10.94 11.37
N PRO A 141 -10.80 12.14 11.71
CA PRO A 141 -11.55 12.95 10.78
C PRO A 141 -10.69 13.39 9.59
N LEU A 142 -11.33 13.69 8.45
CA LEU A 142 -10.66 13.99 7.17
C LEU A 142 -9.65 15.15 7.22
N TYR A 143 -9.83 16.09 8.16
CA TYR A 143 -8.94 17.23 8.35
C TYR A 143 -7.72 16.90 9.22
N SER A 144 -7.69 15.73 9.88
CA SER A 144 -6.57 15.28 10.69
C SER A 144 -5.38 14.93 9.80
N LEU A 145 -4.17 15.34 10.21
CA LEU A 145 -2.94 15.10 9.45
C LEU A 145 -2.65 13.60 9.30
N SER A 146 -3.07 12.79 10.29
CA SER A 146 -2.88 11.34 10.31
C SER A 146 -4.05 10.56 9.68
N SER A 147 -5.10 11.23 9.21
CA SER A 147 -6.23 10.54 8.57
C SER A 147 -5.79 9.83 7.29
N PRO A 148 -6.11 8.54 7.10
CA PRO A 148 -5.79 7.82 5.87
C PRO A 148 -6.27 8.55 4.62
N SER A 149 -7.52 9.02 4.59
CA SER A 149 -8.07 9.73 3.43
C SER A 149 -7.27 10.96 3.03
N CYS A 150 -6.72 11.69 4.02
CA CYS A 150 -5.85 12.83 3.78
C CYS A 150 -4.54 12.39 3.08
N ILE A 151 -3.88 11.36 3.61
CA ILE A 151 -2.65 10.81 3.03
C ILE A 151 -2.88 10.25 1.62
N GLN A 152 -3.97 9.50 1.41
CA GLN A 152 -4.34 8.96 0.10
C GLN A 152 -4.46 10.07 -0.95
N THR A 153 -5.17 11.15 -0.60
CA THR A 153 -5.42 12.28 -1.52
C THR A 153 -4.13 13.06 -1.77
N MET A 154 -3.38 13.37 -0.72
CA MET A 154 -2.16 14.17 -0.80
C MET A 154 -1.08 13.51 -1.68
N PHE A 155 -0.88 12.21 -1.53
CA PHE A 155 0.13 11.45 -2.27
C PHE A 155 -0.44 10.65 -3.44
N ARG A 156 -1.69 10.90 -3.82
CA ARG A 156 -2.34 10.37 -5.03
C ARG A 156 -2.25 8.84 -5.14
N LEU A 157 -2.45 8.14 -4.02
CA LEU A 157 -2.46 6.68 -4.01
C LEU A 157 -3.61 6.15 -4.85
N THR A 158 -3.33 5.14 -5.67
CA THR A 158 -4.34 4.50 -6.50
C THR A 158 -5.38 3.77 -5.64
N ASP A 159 -6.58 3.56 -6.19
CA ASP A 159 -7.62 2.77 -5.51
C ASP A 159 -7.12 1.36 -5.14
N LYS A 160 -6.29 0.77 -6.01
CA LYS A 160 -5.70 -0.54 -5.75
C LYS A 160 -4.78 -0.53 -4.53
N GLU A 161 -3.85 0.42 -4.46
CA GLU A 161 -2.94 0.58 -3.31
C GLU A 161 -3.73 0.89 -2.04
N SER A 162 -4.69 1.82 -2.14
CA SER A 162 -5.54 2.22 -1.03
C SER A 162 -6.30 1.03 -0.44
N VAL A 163 -7.06 0.28 -1.25
CA VAL A 163 -7.84 -0.87 -0.77
C VAL A 163 -6.92 -1.95 -0.20
N TRP A 164 -5.79 -2.24 -0.86
CA TRP A 164 -4.84 -3.25 -0.38
C TRP A 164 -4.32 -2.92 1.01
N ILE A 165 -3.89 -1.68 1.22
CA ILE A 165 -3.26 -1.24 2.47
C ILE A 165 -4.29 -1.11 3.59
N ASN A 166 -5.48 -0.55 3.31
CA ASN A 166 -6.57 -0.50 4.28
C ASN A 166 -6.94 -1.89 4.78
N VAL A 167 -7.21 -2.84 3.87
CA VAL A 167 -7.58 -4.20 4.27
C VAL A 167 -6.45 -4.86 5.04
N SER A 168 -5.19 -4.64 4.66
CA SER A 168 -4.04 -5.19 5.39
C SER A 168 -3.94 -4.67 6.83
N ALA A 169 -4.17 -3.37 7.05
CA ALA A 169 -4.13 -2.77 8.38
C ALA A 169 -5.36 -3.13 9.23
N LEU A 170 -6.55 -3.15 8.62
CA LEU A 170 -7.79 -3.49 9.31
C LEU A 170 -7.87 -4.98 9.65
N ALA A 171 -7.35 -5.87 8.80
CA ALA A 171 -7.31 -7.31 9.07
C ALA A 171 -6.41 -7.61 10.27
N LYS A 172 -5.29 -6.88 10.39
CA LYS A 172 -4.42 -6.96 11.58
C LYS A 172 -5.16 -6.56 12.87
N GLN A 173 -6.11 -5.63 12.78
CA GLN A 173 -6.98 -5.22 13.89
C GLN A 173 -8.24 -6.08 14.02
N SER A 174 -8.44 -7.09 13.16
CA SER A 174 -9.69 -7.86 13.09
C SER A 174 -10.95 -6.98 12.88
N ARG A 175 -10.81 -5.83 12.21
CA ARG A 175 -11.90 -4.87 11.95
C ARG A 175 -12.71 -5.26 10.71
N TRP A 176 -13.37 -6.41 10.79
CA TRP A 176 -14.11 -7.03 9.69
C TRP A 176 -15.22 -6.14 9.08
N PRO A 177 -16.04 -5.42 9.86
CA PRO A 177 -17.06 -4.54 9.29
C PRO A 177 -16.46 -3.40 8.44
N ASP A 178 -15.29 -2.91 8.82
CA ASP A 178 -14.61 -1.84 8.09
C ASP A 178 -13.96 -2.37 6.81
N ILE A 179 -13.43 -3.60 6.81
CA ILE A 179 -12.97 -4.28 5.59
C ILE A 179 -14.11 -4.41 4.59
N GLU A 180 -15.29 -4.85 5.04
CA GLU A 180 -16.45 -4.96 4.17
C GLU A 180 -16.83 -3.60 3.56
N ARG A 181 -16.81 -2.52 4.36
CA ARG A 181 -17.05 -1.15 3.88
C ARG A 181 -16.01 -0.69 2.86
N VAL A 182 -14.74 -1.02 3.06
CA VAL A 182 -13.66 -0.69 2.12
C VAL A 182 -13.86 -1.38 0.76
N LEU A 183 -14.42 -2.60 0.78
CA LEU A 183 -14.74 -3.37 -0.43
C LEU A 183 -16.06 -2.95 -1.09
N GLN A 184 -16.84 -2.04 -0.50
CA GLN A 184 -18.06 -1.55 -1.14
C GLN A 184 -17.74 -0.57 -2.27
N PRO A 185 -18.52 -0.59 -3.38
CA PRO A 185 -18.35 0.37 -4.46
C PRO A 185 -18.60 1.80 -3.98
N LYS A 186 -17.64 2.71 -4.22
CA LYS A 186 -17.73 4.12 -3.79
C LYS A 186 -18.50 5.04 -4.75
N SER A 187 -18.80 4.60 -5.98
CA SER A 187 -19.44 5.43 -7.01
C SER A 187 -20.95 5.18 -7.14
N LEU A 188 -21.73 6.24 -7.39
CA LEU A 188 -23.17 6.21 -7.68
C LEU A 188 -23.54 5.24 -8.80
N LEU A 189 -22.69 5.09 -9.83
CA LEU A 189 -22.91 4.16 -10.93
C LEU A 189 -22.73 2.69 -10.49
N GLY A 190 -21.81 2.44 -9.56
CA GLY A 190 -21.65 1.15 -8.88
C GLY A 190 -22.80 0.84 -7.92
N ALA A 191 -23.36 1.87 -7.26
CA ALA A 191 -24.54 1.74 -6.42
C ALA A 191 -25.80 1.39 -7.23
N ILE A 192 -25.97 1.94 -8.44
CA ILE A 192 -27.10 1.63 -9.34
C ILE A 192 -27.00 0.19 -9.86
N GLN A 193 -25.81 -0.28 -10.24
CA GLN A 193 -25.60 -1.68 -10.62
C GLN A 193 -25.84 -2.66 -9.46
N SER A 194 -25.52 -2.25 -8.23
CA SER A 194 -25.80 -3.03 -7.01
C SER A 194 -27.28 -3.09 -6.64
N ARG A 195 -28.12 -2.13 -7.08
CA ARG A 195 -29.57 -2.11 -6.82
C ARG A 195 -30.38 -2.98 -7.78
N ALA A 196 -29.84 -3.26 -8.97
CA ALA A 196 -30.50 -4.14 -9.95
C ALA A 196 -30.42 -5.64 -9.57
N THR A 197 -29.51 -6.00 -8.66
CA THR A 197 -29.41 -7.34 -8.09
C THR A 197 -29.93 -7.32 -6.66
N LEU A 198 -31.23 -7.58 -6.48
CA LEU A 198 -31.77 -7.95 -5.18
C LEU A 198 -30.95 -9.14 -4.65
N ASN A 199 -30.38 -8.99 -3.45
CA ASN A 199 -29.59 -9.96 -2.67
C ASN A 199 -28.06 -9.69 -2.66
N SER A 200 -27.65 -8.75 -1.79
CA SER A 200 -26.28 -8.44 -1.31
C SER A 200 -25.56 -7.29 -2.01
N PRO A 201 -24.92 -6.37 -1.25
CA PRO A 201 -24.08 -5.33 -1.83
C PRO A 201 -22.93 -5.96 -2.60
N LYS A 202 -22.76 -5.60 -3.87
CA LYS A 202 -21.73 -6.19 -4.73
C LYS A 202 -20.36 -5.69 -4.29
N LEU A 203 -19.64 -6.51 -3.51
CA LEU A 203 -18.28 -6.22 -3.09
C LEU A 203 -17.35 -6.16 -4.31
N PHE A 204 -16.41 -5.23 -4.27
CA PHE A 204 -15.44 -4.98 -5.33
C PHE A 204 -14.02 -5.03 -4.74
N CYS A 205 -13.15 -5.79 -5.39
CA CYS A 205 -11.73 -5.87 -5.07
C CYS A 205 -10.91 -5.43 -6.29
N PRO A 206 -10.11 -4.35 -6.22
CA PRO A 206 -9.29 -3.87 -7.33
C PRO A 206 -8.01 -4.70 -7.58
N PHE A 207 -7.89 -5.85 -6.92
CA PHE A 207 -6.79 -6.81 -7.08
C PHE A 207 -7.30 -8.24 -6.94
N SER A 208 -6.40 -9.22 -7.09
CA SER A 208 -6.77 -10.64 -7.05
C SER A 208 -7.46 -11.02 -5.75
N TRP A 209 -8.61 -11.70 -5.86
CA TRP A 209 -9.31 -12.31 -4.73
C TRP A 209 -8.42 -13.26 -3.93
N GLN A 210 -7.47 -13.95 -4.59
CA GLN A 210 -6.53 -14.82 -3.89
C GLN A 210 -5.66 -14.05 -2.89
N ASN A 211 -5.21 -12.85 -3.28
CA ASN A 211 -4.43 -12.01 -2.41
C ASN A 211 -5.28 -11.41 -1.29
N LEU A 212 -6.54 -11.06 -1.57
CA LEU A 212 -7.47 -10.60 -0.54
C LEU A 212 -7.63 -11.67 0.55
N PHE A 213 -7.94 -12.91 0.16
CA PHE A 213 -8.07 -13.99 1.13
C PHE A 213 -6.76 -14.29 1.86
N HIS A 214 -5.61 -14.20 1.19
CA HIS A 214 -4.32 -14.32 1.87
C HIS A 214 -4.20 -13.28 2.98
N ILE A 215 -4.50 -12.00 2.72
CA ILE A 215 -4.45 -10.93 3.74
C ILE A 215 -5.42 -11.21 4.89
N LEU A 216 -6.66 -11.63 4.60
CA LEU A 216 -7.68 -11.87 5.62
C LEU A 216 -7.31 -13.01 6.57
N TYR A 217 -6.69 -14.08 6.06
CA TYR A 217 -6.35 -15.28 6.83
C TYR A 217 -4.90 -15.32 7.30
N PHE A 218 -4.06 -14.36 6.92
CA PHE A 218 -2.66 -14.28 7.36
C PHE A 218 -2.52 -13.82 8.82
N ASN A 219 -3.49 -13.04 9.33
CA ASN A 219 -3.47 -12.54 10.71
C ASN A 219 -4.05 -13.58 11.69
N SER A 220 -3.72 -13.45 12.98
CA SER A 220 -4.05 -14.46 14.01
C SER A 220 -5.55 -14.74 14.17
N THR A 221 -6.41 -13.78 13.86
CA THR A 221 -7.86 -13.93 13.90
C THR A 221 -8.39 -14.14 12.49
N ALA A 222 -9.04 -15.27 12.25
CA ALA A 222 -9.70 -15.54 10.98
C ALA A 222 -10.94 -14.64 10.80
N PRO A 223 -11.31 -14.28 9.56
CA PRO A 223 -12.53 -13.55 9.30
C PRO A 223 -13.78 -14.37 9.70
N PRO A 224 -14.86 -13.71 10.13
CA PRO A 224 -16.15 -14.37 10.34
C PRO A 224 -16.59 -15.16 9.11
N LYS A 225 -17.20 -16.33 9.34
CA LYS A 225 -17.65 -17.23 8.26
C LYS A 225 -18.61 -16.51 7.30
N ASP A 226 -19.51 -15.71 7.83
CA ASP A 226 -20.51 -14.96 7.05
C ASP A 226 -19.86 -13.91 6.12
N LEU A 227 -18.82 -13.20 6.60
CA LEU A 227 -18.05 -12.28 5.75
C LEU A 227 -17.34 -13.03 4.63
N SER A 228 -16.70 -14.15 4.95
CA SER A 228 -16.00 -14.99 3.97
C SER A 228 -16.96 -15.50 2.89
N CYS A 229 -18.17 -15.93 3.29
CA CYS A 229 -19.23 -16.30 2.35
C CYS A 229 -19.65 -15.12 1.45
N ARG A 230 -19.85 -13.91 2.00
CA ARG A 230 -20.20 -12.72 1.21
C ARG A 230 -19.12 -12.35 0.20
N ILE A 231 -17.84 -12.36 0.60
CA ILE A 231 -16.71 -12.07 -0.28
C ILE A 231 -16.61 -13.13 -1.39
N LEU A 232 -16.71 -14.42 -1.05
CA LEU A 232 -16.65 -15.49 -2.06
C LEU A 232 -17.80 -15.39 -3.07
N ARG A 233 -19.02 -15.04 -2.64
CA ARG A 233 -20.15 -14.84 -3.56
C ARG A 233 -19.93 -13.69 -4.55
N ALA A 234 -19.07 -12.72 -4.21
CA ALA A 234 -18.66 -11.65 -5.13
C ALA A 234 -17.63 -12.08 -6.19
N VAL A 235 -16.92 -13.21 -5.99
CA VAL A 235 -15.96 -13.75 -6.95
C VAL A 235 -16.71 -14.27 -8.17
N SER A 236 -16.64 -13.57 -9.31
CA SER A 236 -17.46 -13.89 -10.49
C SER A 236 -17.08 -15.21 -11.17
N ASP A 237 -15.78 -15.57 -11.15
CA ASP A 237 -15.28 -16.82 -11.70
C ASP A 237 -15.63 -18.00 -10.77
N SER A 238 -16.40 -18.98 -11.27
CA SER A 238 -16.90 -20.09 -10.47
C SER A 238 -15.80 -21.05 -10.00
N ASP A 239 -14.75 -21.25 -10.81
CA ASP A 239 -13.67 -22.17 -10.48
C ASP A 239 -12.71 -21.54 -9.47
N GLN A 240 -12.42 -20.25 -9.61
CA GLN A 240 -11.69 -19.47 -8.63
C GLN A 240 -12.44 -19.43 -7.30
N ARG A 241 -13.76 -19.22 -7.33
CA ARG A 241 -14.60 -19.22 -6.13
C ARG A 241 -14.53 -20.55 -5.39
N LEU A 242 -14.69 -21.67 -6.11
CA LEU A 242 -14.59 -23.01 -5.53
C LEU A 242 -13.19 -23.26 -4.95
N LYS A 243 -12.12 -22.97 -5.70
CA LYS A 243 -10.73 -23.13 -5.23
C LYS A 243 -10.44 -22.34 -3.97
N LEU A 244 -10.94 -21.09 -3.87
CA LEU A 244 -10.78 -20.28 -2.67
C LEU A 244 -11.59 -20.83 -1.49
N ALA A 245 -12.84 -21.23 -1.73
CA ALA A 245 -13.70 -21.80 -0.71
C ALA A 245 -13.09 -23.10 -0.12
N GLU A 246 -12.52 -23.97 -0.97
CA GLU A 246 -11.82 -25.18 -0.54
C GLU A 246 -10.52 -24.83 0.22
N LYS A 247 -9.73 -23.86 -0.26
CA LYS A 247 -8.45 -23.48 0.38
C LYS A 247 -8.62 -22.91 1.79
N TYR A 248 -9.71 -22.19 2.04
CA TYR A 248 -9.97 -21.50 3.30
C TYR A 248 -11.14 -22.12 4.10
N ASP A 249 -11.50 -23.38 3.79
CA ASP A 249 -12.50 -24.19 4.49
C ASP A 249 -13.88 -23.54 4.66
N VAL A 250 -14.33 -22.78 3.65
CA VAL A 250 -15.65 -22.15 3.65
C VAL A 250 -16.70 -23.11 3.09
N CYS A 251 -17.08 -24.10 3.91
CA CYS A 251 -17.90 -25.26 3.55
C CYS A 251 -19.20 -24.90 2.82
N GLU A 252 -19.91 -23.88 3.29
CA GLU A 252 -21.14 -23.40 2.67
C GLU A 252 -20.97 -23.07 1.19
N ILE A 253 -19.88 -22.37 0.84
CA ILE A 253 -19.63 -21.96 -0.54
C ILE A 253 -19.14 -23.14 -1.39
N VAL A 254 -18.37 -24.07 -0.81
CA VAL A 254 -17.98 -25.31 -1.52
C VAL A 254 -19.23 -26.06 -1.95
N ILE A 255 -20.20 -26.25 -1.05
CA ILE A 255 -21.47 -26.93 -1.35
C ILE A 255 -22.25 -26.15 -2.42
N GLU A 256 -22.40 -24.82 -2.28
CA GLU A 256 -23.08 -23.98 -3.28
C GLU A 256 -22.46 -24.11 -4.68
N CYS A 257 -21.13 -24.06 -4.77
CA CYS A 257 -20.40 -24.19 -6.03
C CYS A 257 -20.60 -25.57 -6.67
N LEU A 258 -20.47 -26.67 -5.92
CA LEU A 258 -20.62 -28.02 -6.46
C LEU A 258 -22.06 -28.32 -6.89
N VAL A 259 -23.05 -27.82 -6.15
CA VAL A 259 -24.47 -27.88 -6.54
C VAL A 259 -24.70 -27.09 -7.85
N ALA A 260 -24.16 -25.87 -7.95
CA ALA A 260 -24.29 -25.05 -9.15
C ALA A 260 -23.61 -25.68 -10.38
N GLN A 261 -22.48 -26.36 -10.18
CA GLN A 261 -21.78 -27.13 -11.21
C GLN A 261 -22.49 -28.44 -11.58
N ARG A 262 -23.44 -28.88 -10.74
CA ARG A 262 -24.15 -30.17 -10.81
C ARG A 262 -23.23 -31.37 -10.67
N ASP A 263 -22.12 -31.21 -9.93
CA ASP A 263 -21.10 -32.25 -9.73
C ASP A 263 -21.43 -33.08 -8.47
N ARG A 264 -22.27 -34.11 -8.67
CA ARG A 264 -22.69 -35.00 -7.57
C ARG A 264 -21.52 -35.78 -6.98
N THR A 265 -20.59 -36.21 -7.83
CA THR A 265 -19.45 -37.04 -7.46
C THR A 265 -18.50 -36.29 -6.53
N ARG A 266 -18.09 -35.06 -6.90
CA ARG A 266 -17.26 -34.23 -6.01
C ARG A 266 -18.02 -33.82 -4.75
N LEU A 267 -19.31 -33.52 -4.81
CA LEU A 267 -20.08 -33.19 -3.61
C LEU A 267 -20.16 -34.37 -2.63
N SER A 268 -20.36 -35.59 -3.14
CA SER A 268 -20.35 -36.80 -2.31
C SER A 268 -18.97 -37.06 -1.69
N ALA A 269 -17.89 -36.92 -2.48
CA ALA A 269 -16.52 -37.06 -1.99
C ALA A 269 -16.11 -35.94 -1.01
N TYR A 270 -16.70 -34.75 -1.12
CA TYR A 270 -16.51 -33.67 -0.16
C TYR A 270 -17.30 -33.95 1.13
N ALA A 271 -18.56 -34.34 1.02
CA ALA A 271 -19.42 -34.67 2.16
C ALA A 271 -18.85 -35.79 3.04
N SER A 272 -18.18 -36.79 2.45
CA SER A 272 -17.53 -37.88 3.20
C SER A 272 -16.30 -37.45 4.00
N LYS A 273 -15.71 -36.28 3.68
CA LYS A 273 -14.58 -35.69 4.43
C LYS A 273 -15.05 -34.79 5.57
N LEU A 274 -16.31 -34.36 5.58
CA LEU A 274 -16.86 -33.51 6.63
C LEU A 274 -17.06 -34.32 7.92
N THR A 275 -16.78 -33.70 9.06
CA THR A 275 -17.01 -34.33 10.36
C THR A 275 -18.50 -34.68 10.52
N PRO A 276 -18.84 -35.96 10.82
CA PRO A 276 -20.23 -36.37 11.01
C PRO A 276 -20.95 -35.54 12.07
N HIS A 277 -22.27 -35.39 11.92
CA HIS A 277 -23.14 -34.64 12.83
C HIS A 277 -22.84 -33.15 12.98
N THR A 278 -22.05 -32.56 12.08
CA THR A 278 -21.87 -31.11 12.01
C THR A 278 -22.91 -30.45 11.10
N PRO A 279 -23.21 -29.14 11.30
CA PRO A 279 -24.11 -28.39 10.41
C PRO A 279 -23.68 -28.47 8.94
N ASP A 280 -22.38 -28.44 8.67
CA ASP A 280 -21.82 -28.52 7.32
C ASP A 280 -22.08 -29.90 6.68
N ALA A 281 -21.91 -30.99 7.45
CA ALA A 281 -22.23 -32.34 6.98
C ALA A 281 -23.73 -32.50 6.68
N TYR A 282 -24.61 -32.01 7.55
CA TYR A 282 -26.06 -32.03 7.31
C TYR A 282 -26.43 -31.22 6.06
N LYS A 283 -25.83 -30.04 5.85
CA LYS A 283 -26.06 -29.21 4.67
C LYS A 283 -25.63 -29.90 3.38
N ALA A 284 -24.46 -30.56 3.39
CA ALA A 284 -23.98 -31.31 2.23
C ALA A 284 -24.89 -32.51 1.89
N LEU A 285 -25.32 -33.27 2.89
CA LEU A 285 -26.25 -34.39 2.71
C LEU A 285 -27.62 -33.93 2.23
N ALA A 286 -28.16 -32.84 2.79
CA ALA A 286 -29.40 -32.23 2.33
C ALA A 286 -29.30 -31.79 0.87
N ALA A 287 -28.17 -31.18 0.47
CA ALA A 287 -27.93 -30.81 -0.91
C ALA A 287 -27.90 -32.03 -1.84
N LEU A 288 -27.24 -33.13 -1.46
CA LEU A 288 -27.20 -34.39 -2.23
C LEU A 288 -28.57 -35.05 -2.39
N ASN A 289 -29.42 -34.95 -1.38
CA ASN A 289 -30.75 -35.55 -1.36
C ASN A 289 -31.84 -34.65 -1.94
N SER A 290 -31.48 -33.42 -2.33
CA SER A 290 -32.42 -32.48 -2.94
C SER A 290 -32.92 -33.01 -4.29
N THR A 291 -34.24 -33.19 -4.40
CA THR A 291 -34.93 -33.60 -5.62
C THR A 291 -35.01 -32.48 -6.67
N GLY A 292 -34.69 -31.23 -6.28
CA GLY A 292 -34.71 -30.06 -7.17
C GLY A 292 -33.47 -29.92 -8.06
N THR A 293 -32.36 -30.60 -7.74
CA THR A 293 -31.11 -30.48 -8.50
C THR A 293 -31.00 -31.57 -9.56
N LYS A 294 -30.94 -31.16 -10.84
CA LYS A 294 -30.63 -32.08 -11.95
C LYS A 294 -29.11 -32.28 -12.04
N TRP A 295 -28.60 -33.38 -11.48
CA TRP A 295 -27.18 -33.71 -11.47
C TRP A 295 -26.64 -34.02 -12.88
N LYS A 296 -25.38 -33.67 -13.14
CA LYS A 296 -24.63 -34.24 -14.27
C LYS A 296 -24.14 -35.61 -13.81
N ASN A 297 -24.52 -36.66 -14.53
CA ASN A 297 -24.03 -38.01 -14.29
C ASN A 297 -22.55 -38.09 -14.68
#